data_AF-A0A917KKU3-F1
#
_entry.id   AF-A0A917KKU3-F1
#
_cell.length_a   1.000
_cell.length_b   1.000
_cell.length_c   1.000
_cell.angle_alpha   90.00
_cell.angle_beta   90.00
_cell.angle_gamma   90.00
#
_symmetry.space_group_name_H-M   'P 1'
#
loop_
_entity.id
_entity.type
_entity.pdbx_description
1 polymer ?
#
loop_
_entity_poly.entity_id
_entity_poly.type
_entity_poly.pdbx_seq_one_letter_code
_entity_poly.pdbx_strand_id
1 'polypeptide(L)'
;MLYLDPAVPKDCGTSFYRQSLPGGRLGGNVVQAPHDNLVDALGTRFVVPDAFEEDVRVPHRYSRLLLCNANLVHSATGYSGTTLEEKRMTAVFFWMT
;
A
#
# COMPACT_ATOMS: atom_id res chain seq x y z
N MET A 1 9.30 3.25 2.68
CA MET A 1 8.56 4.43 3.18
C MET A 1 9.06 4.79 4.57
N LEU A 2 9.54 6.01 4.79
CA LEU A 2 9.93 6.54 6.11
C LEU A 2 8.77 7.35 6.69
N TYR A 3 8.33 7.03 7.90
CA TYR A 3 7.29 7.76 8.61
C TYR A 3 7.85 8.99 9.34
N LEU A 4 7.29 10.17 9.08
CA LEU A 4 7.89 11.45 9.46
C LEU A 4 7.12 12.23 10.53
N ASP A 5 5.97 11.75 10.98
CA ASP A 5 5.14 12.47 11.97
C ASP A 5 5.01 11.69 13.30
N PRO A 6 5.38 12.27 14.46
CA PRO A 6 5.26 11.61 15.77
C PRO A 6 3.84 11.53 16.34
N ALA A 7 2.91 12.37 15.88
CA ALA A 7 1.56 12.53 16.42
C ALA A 7 0.47 11.81 15.61
N VAL A 8 0.84 11.15 14.51
CA VAL A 8 -0.11 10.44 13.65
C VAL A 8 -0.60 9.13 14.31
N PRO A 9 -1.92 8.84 14.27
CA PRO A 9 -2.49 7.59 14.75
C PRO A 9 -1.82 6.33 14.15
N LYS A 10 -1.76 5.26 14.96
CA LYS A 10 -1.09 4.00 14.54
C LYS A 10 -1.74 3.35 13.33
N ASP A 11 -3.03 3.57 13.11
CA ASP A 11 -3.79 3.06 11.96
C ASP A 11 -3.54 3.86 10.66
N CYS A 12 -2.78 4.96 10.70
CA CYS A 12 -2.38 5.73 9.52
C CYS A 12 -1.05 5.25 8.92
N GLY A 13 -0.79 3.94 8.97
CA GLY A 13 0.46 3.32 8.51
C GLY A 13 0.48 3.01 7.01
N THR A 14 0.89 1.79 6.67
CA THR A 14 0.89 1.26 5.30
C THR A 14 0.23 -0.12 5.29
N SER A 15 -0.70 -0.33 4.36
CA SER A 15 -1.38 -1.61 4.17
C SER A 15 -0.95 -2.25 2.85
N PHE A 16 -0.82 -3.57 2.87
CA PHE A 16 -0.59 -4.43 1.71
C PHE A 16 -1.87 -5.23 1.43
N TYR A 17 -2.18 -5.39 0.15
CA TYR A 17 -3.46 -5.93 -0.27
C TYR A 17 -3.27 -7.16 -1.16
N ARG A 18 -4.22 -8.09 -1.12
CA ARG A 18 -4.28 -9.24 -2.03
C ARG A 18 -5.56 -9.20 -2.84
N GLN A 19 -5.50 -9.67 -4.08
CA GLN A 19 -6.69 -9.75 -4.93
C GLN A 19 -7.74 -10.66 -4.31
N SER A 20 -8.99 -10.19 -4.24
CA SER A 20 -10.12 -10.99 -3.79
C SER A 20 -10.56 -11.94 -4.90
N LEU A 21 -10.55 -13.25 -4.65
CA LEU A 21 -10.98 -14.28 -5.60
C LEU A 21 -12.30 -14.95 -5.15
N PRO A 22 -13.06 -15.53 -6.09
CA PRO A 22 -14.29 -16.25 -5.76
C PRO A 22 -14.09 -17.30 -4.66
N GLY A 23 -15.06 -17.39 -3.75
CA GLY A 23 -15.02 -18.31 -2.61
C GLY A 23 -14.13 -17.84 -1.44
N GLY A 24 -13.84 -16.54 -1.34
CA GLY A 24 -13.07 -15.97 -0.21
C GLY A 24 -11.58 -16.30 -0.24
N ARG A 25 -11.05 -16.64 -1.42
CA ARG A 25 -9.62 -16.94 -1.59
C ARG A 25 -8.84 -15.66 -1.86
N LEU A 26 -7.64 -15.57 -1.31
CA LEU A 26 -6.73 -14.46 -1.58
C LEU A 26 -5.78 -14.81 -2.73
N GLY A 27 -5.78 -13.97 -3.76
CA GLY A 27 -4.95 -14.05 -4.96
C GLY A 27 -3.58 -13.39 -4.81
N GLY A 28 -2.99 -12.99 -5.93
CA GLY A 28 -1.69 -12.33 -5.97
C GLY A 28 -1.74 -10.87 -5.50
N ASN A 29 -0.56 -10.33 -5.17
CA ASN A 29 -0.34 -8.93 -4.80
C ASN A 29 0.88 -8.32 -5.47
N VAL A 30 1.38 -8.95 -6.52
CA VAL A 30 2.51 -8.48 -7.31
C VAL A 30 2.17 -8.57 -8.79
N VAL A 31 2.69 -7.62 -9.58
CA VAL A 31 2.73 -7.75 -11.04
C VAL A 31 4.08 -8.39 -11.42
N GLN A 32 4.02 -9.43 -12.23
CA GLN A 32 5.18 -10.16 -12.74
C GLN A 32 5.09 -10.27 -14.26
N ALA A 33 6.23 -10.56 -14.89
CA ALA A 33 6.28 -10.87 -16.31
C ALA A 33 5.26 -11.98 -16.67
N PRO A 34 4.57 -11.88 -17.81
CA PRO A 34 4.83 -10.97 -18.93
C PRO A 34 4.15 -9.59 -18.83
N HIS A 35 3.54 -9.24 -17.70
CA HIS A 35 2.80 -7.98 -17.56
C HIS A 35 3.67 -6.88 -16.97
N ASP A 36 3.53 -5.65 -17.50
CA ASP A 36 4.30 -4.49 -17.02
C ASP A 36 3.58 -3.76 -15.87
N ASN A 37 2.25 -3.82 -15.81
CA ASN A 37 1.45 -3.17 -14.78
C ASN A 37 0.10 -3.89 -14.54
N LEU A 38 -0.69 -3.39 -13.59
CA LEU A 38 -2.01 -3.97 -13.24
C LEU A 38 -3.04 -3.85 -14.37
N VAL A 39 -3.00 -2.80 -15.18
CA VAL A 39 -3.92 -2.63 -16.32
C VAL A 39 -3.68 -3.74 -17.34
N ASP A 40 -2.41 -4.05 -17.62
CA ASP A 40 -2.02 -5.13 -18.54
C ASP A 40 -2.36 -6.50 -17.96
N ALA A 41 -2.15 -6.69 -16.65
CA ALA A 41 -2.42 -7.96 -15.97
C ALA A 41 -3.92 -8.26 -15.85
N LEU A 42 -4.76 -7.22 -15.68
CA LEU A 42 -6.20 -7.36 -15.45
C LEU A 42 -7.02 -7.12 -16.72
N GLY A 43 -6.43 -6.57 -17.78
CA GLY A 43 -7.13 -6.21 -19.02
C GLY A 43 -8.15 -5.08 -18.84
N THR A 44 -8.07 -4.30 -17.76
CA THR A 44 -9.00 -3.22 -17.44
C THR A 44 -8.32 -2.07 -16.70
N ARG A 45 -8.79 -0.85 -16.95
CA ARG A 45 -8.36 0.34 -16.21
C ARG A 45 -9.00 0.46 -14.84
N PHE A 46 -10.18 -0.13 -14.66
CA PHE A 46 -10.97 -0.04 -13.44
C PHE A 46 -11.29 -1.44 -12.94
N VAL A 47 -11.10 -1.63 -11.64
CA VAL A 47 -11.59 -2.82 -10.93
C VAL A 47 -12.86 -2.47 -10.18
N VAL A 48 -13.67 -3.47 -9.90
CA VAL A 48 -14.81 -3.30 -8.98
C VAL A 48 -14.29 -2.88 -7.59
N PRO A 49 -15.10 -2.18 -6.80
CA PRO A 49 -14.85 -2.05 -5.36
C PRO A 49 -14.56 -3.43 -4.76
N ASP A 50 -13.67 -3.48 -3.77
CA ASP A 50 -13.33 -4.71 -3.04
C ASP A 50 -12.64 -5.81 -3.87
N ALA A 51 -12.17 -5.49 -5.08
CA ALA A 51 -11.33 -6.39 -5.89
C ALA A 51 -10.00 -6.75 -5.19
N PHE A 52 -9.63 -5.99 -4.15
CA PHE A 52 -8.49 -6.23 -3.29
C PHE A 52 -8.91 -6.10 -1.83
N GLU A 53 -8.41 -7.00 -1.00
CA GLU A 53 -8.62 -7.02 0.44
C GLU A 53 -7.31 -6.71 1.17
N GLU A 54 -7.40 -5.97 2.29
CA GLU A 54 -6.24 -5.73 3.15
C GLU A 54 -5.79 -7.06 3.77
N ASP A 55 -4.53 -7.43 3.55
CA ASP A 55 -3.92 -8.66 4.07
C ASP A 55 -2.99 -8.35 5.24
N VAL A 56 -2.10 -7.37 5.07
CA VAL A 56 -1.11 -7.00 6.10
C VAL A 56 -1.13 -5.50 6.33
N ARG A 57 -1.30 -5.10 7.59
CA ARG A 57 -1.19 -3.71 8.04
C ARG A 57 0.09 -3.50 8.84
N VAL A 58 0.90 -2.53 8.43
CA VAL A 58 2.05 -2.05 9.20
C VAL A 58 1.65 -0.75 9.88
N PRO A 59 1.64 -0.69 11.23
CA PRO A 59 1.23 0.52 11.94
C PRO A 59 2.24 1.64 11.75
N HIS A 60 1.73 2.88 11.76
CA HIS A 60 2.56 4.07 11.78
C HIS A 60 3.47 4.05 13.03
N ARG A 61 4.77 4.28 12.80
CA ARG A 61 5.74 4.53 13.88
C ARG A 61 6.74 5.57 13.40
N TYR A 62 6.80 6.71 14.06
CA TYR A 62 7.74 7.78 13.74
C TYR A 62 9.19 7.27 13.64
N SER A 63 9.91 7.79 12.64
CA SER A 63 11.30 7.43 12.31
C SER A 63 11.52 5.95 11.98
N ARG A 64 10.47 5.22 11.57
CA ARG A 64 10.60 3.87 11.03
C ARG A 64 10.63 3.91 9.51
N LEU A 65 11.64 3.27 8.92
CA LEU A 65 11.69 2.93 7.50
C LEU A 65 11.06 1.55 7.27
N LEU A 66 9.95 1.51 6.53
CA LEU A 66 9.36 0.29 5.99
C LEU A 66 10.01 -0.02 4.63
N LEU A 67 10.61 -1.21 4.53
CA LEU A 67 11.21 -1.74 3.32
C LEU A 67 10.34 -2.87 2.78
N CYS A 68 10.02 -2.84 1.49
CA CYS A 68 9.23 -3.86 0.82
C CYS A 68 9.63 -3.94 -0.66
N ASN A 69 9.23 -5.02 -1.34
CA ASN A 69 9.37 -5.08 -2.80
C ASN A 69 8.51 -3.97 -3.43
N ALA A 70 9.06 -3.26 -4.42
CA ALA A 70 8.42 -2.13 -5.07
C ALA A 70 7.17 -2.52 -5.87
N ASN A 71 7.07 -3.79 -6.32
CA ASN A 71 5.94 -4.27 -7.11
C ASN A 71 4.77 -4.83 -6.28
N LEU A 72 4.80 -4.70 -4.95
CA LEU A 72 3.69 -5.10 -4.09
C LEU A 72 2.52 -4.11 -4.19
N VAL A 73 1.28 -4.60 -4.22
CA VAL A 73 0.08 -3.77 -4.10
C VAL A 73 -0.04 -3.27 -2.67
N HIS A 74 0.03 -1.95 -2.48
CA HIS A 74 0.01 -1.32 -1.17
C HIS A 74 -0.60 0.08 -1.23
N SER A 75 -1.05 0.59 -0.08
CA SER A 75 -1.59 1.94 0.06
C SER A 75 -1.28 2.51 1.45
N ALA A 76 -1.48 3.82 1.61
CA ALA A 76 -1.62 4.41 2.93
C ALA A 76 -2.89 3.84 3.59
N THR A 77 -2.77 3.29 4.79
CA THR A 77 -3.90 2.66 5.51
C THR A 77 -4.96 3.69 5.88
N GLY A 78 -4.53 4.89 6.26
CA GLY A 78 -5.39 5.98 6.69
C GLY A 78 -4.67 7.32 6.54
N TYR A 79 -5.45 8.39 6.55
CA TYR A 79 -4.97 9.76 6.50
C TYR A 79 -5.40 10.48 7.77
N SER A 80 -4.51 11.32 8.30
CA SER A 80 -4.73 12.12 9.50
C SER A 80 -4.28 13.55 9.22
N GLY A 81 -4.87 14.50 9.96
CA GLY A 81 -4.52 15.91 9.96
C GLY A 81 -5.18 16.73 8.85
N THR A 82 -5.39 18.02 9.12
CA THR A 82 -5.94 18.97 8.13
C THR A 82 -4.95 20.09 7.77
N THR A 83 -3.98 20.36 8.64
CA THR A 83 -2.86 21.30 8.41
C THR A 83 -1.59 20.57 7.95
N LEU A 84 -0.53 21.29 7.58
CA LEU A 84 0.74 20.65 7.20
C LEU A 84 1.43 19.97 8.38
N GLU A 85 1.26 20.55 9.56
CA GLU A 85 1.86 20.13 10.82
C GLU A 85 1.21 18.86 11.38
N GLU A 86 -0.06 18.62 11.06
CA GLU A 86 -0.84 17.47 11.53
C GLU A 86 -0.89 16.33 10.52
N LYS A 87 -0.56 16.63 9.25
CA LYS A 87 -0.80 15.70 8.13
C LYS A 87 0.16 14.53 8.19
N ARG A 88 -0.40 13.33 7.97
CA ARG A 88 0.40 12.12 7.72
C ARG A 88 1.48 12.39 6.66
N MET A 89 2.73 12.35 7.09
CA MET A 89 3.88 12.63 6.23
C MET A 89 4.78 11.41 6.09
N THR A 90 5.15 11.10 4.86
CA THR A 90 6.07 9.99 4.54
C THR A 90 7.05 10.38 3.45
N ALA A 91 8.32 10.02 3.60
CA ALA A 91 9.27 10.02 2.49
C ALA A 91 9.29 8.64 1.81
N VAL A 92 9.17 8.62 0.49
CA VAL A 92 9.21 7.39 -0.32
C VAL A 92 10.50 7.37 -1.11
N PHE A 93 11.18 6.23 -1.10
CA PHE A 93 12.45 6.01 -1.79
C PHE A 93 12.31 4.78 -2.67
N PHE A 94 12.90 4.83 -3.84
CA PHE A 94 13.05 3.71 -4.75
C PHE A 94 14.53 3.52 -5.03
N TRP A 95 14.98 2.27 -5.10
CA TRP A 95 16.31 1.94 -5.57
C TRP A 95 16.22 0.69 -6.43
N MET A 96 17.12 0.58 -7.41
CA MET A 96 17.34 -0.64 -8.17
C MET A 96 18.67 -1.23 -7.73
N THR A 97 18.70 -2.55 -7.55
CA THR A 97 19.93 -3.34 -7.39
C THR A 97 20.38 -3.89 -8.73
#